data_AF-A0A3D9IT46-F1
#
_entry.id   AF-A0A3D9IT46-F1
#
_cell.length_a   1.000
_cell.length_b   1.000
_cell.length_c   1.000
_cell.angle_alpha   90.00
_cell.angle_beta   90.00
_cell.angle_gamma   90.00
#
_symmetry.space_group_name_H-M   'P 1'
#
loop_
_entity.id
_entity.type
_entity.pdbx_description
1 polymer ?
#
loop_
_entity_poly.entity_id
_entity_poly.type
_entity_poly.pdbx_seq_one_letter_code
_entity_poly.pdbx_strand_id
1 'polypeptide(L)'
;MRAIVVDDENLALESMVRNLQRYDVEVLGAFQDPREALKQHLALNADVAFVDIEMPEMGGLDLAARLQSDNPELQIVFVTAYEQYAIDAFEFAAVDYLLKPVQLKRLDMTLKRLSATRSNHREAGEASFATLCLLHHLSIQDAHGVSKEIQWRTNKAKELFSYLIHIGERTPNKDELLDRLWPDGDMDKAATYLHTTIYQIRRTLKNANIPLKIEYKEGRYRLDLPSGAIVDARKWEKSLKEAADATDHEEVHRLLLKGYRGDYLESEGFLWAENERERLRALWLDQAIRNAEWMETSELFGNAISLYQQIQLKFPEIETSYFGLMRLFDKLGNSSDVHHQYEKLTRILAEEFDIKPTEKIMKWFRNWQGGSHIS
;
A
#
# COMPACT_ATOMS: atom_id res chain seq x y z
N MET A 1 -3.65 22.72 27.98
CA MET A 1 -3.21 21.46 27.32
C MET A 1 -2.82 20.45 28.39
N ARG A 2 -3.05 19.15 28.22
CA ARG A 2 -2.76 18.13 29.24
C ARG A 2 -1.55 17.28 28.87
N ALA A 3 -0.61 17.10 29.78
CA ALA A 3 0.66 16.44 29.52
C ALA A 3 0.97 15.32 30.53
N ILE A 4 1.72 14.32 30.09
CA ILE A 4 2.49 13.43 30.97
C ILE A 4 3.98 13.62 30.71
N VAL A 5 4.80 13.36 31.72
CA VAL A 5 6.26 13.44 31.63
C VAL A 5 6.85 12.10 32.08
N VAL A 6 7.82 11.56 31.34
CA VAL A 6 8.47 10.29 31.64
C VAL A 6 9.98 10.44 31.49
N ASP A 7 10.71 10.19 32.56
CA ASP A 7 12.16 10.36 32.68
C ASP A 7 12.62 9.63 33.95
N ASP A 8 13.62 8.76 33.87
CA ASP A 8 14.08 7.97 35.02
C ASP A 8 14.81 8.85 36.06
N GLU A 9 15.37 9.98 35.63
CA GLU A 9 16.00 10.96 36.50
C GLU A 9 14.98 11.91 37.15
N ASN A 10 14.80 11.81 38.48
CA ASN A 10 13.85 12.66 39.21
C ASN A 10 14.11 14.17 39.03
N LEU A 11 15.39 14.59 38.96
CA LEU A 11 15.74 15.99 38.75
C LEU A 11 15.28 16.51 37.39
N ALA A 12 15.36 15.67 36.35
CA ALA A 12 14.92 16.00 35.01
C ALA A 12 13.39 16.05 34.92
N LEU A 13 12.68 15.10 35.54
CA LEU A 13 11.21 15.15 35.71
C LEU A 13 10.77 16.46 36.34
N GLU A 14 11.30 16.77 37.53
CA GLU A 14 10.91 17.99 38.25
C GLU A 14 11.24 19.24 37.45
N SER A 15 12.38 19.27 36.76
CA SER A 15 12.75 20.39 35.91
C SER A 15 11.77 20.58 34.76
N MET A 16 11.36 19.49 34.10
CA MET A 16 10.40 19.54 33.01
C MET A 16 9.01 19.97 33.50
N VAL A 17 8.54 19.43 34.64
CA VAL A 17 7.28 19.85 35.27
C VAL A 17 7.31 21.34 35.61
N ARG A 18 8.39 21.83 36.24
CA ARG A 18 8.58 23.26 36.55
C ARG A 18 8.59 24.12 35.30
N ASN A 19 9.16 23.64 34.20
CA ASN A 19 9.17 24.36 32.93
C ASN A 19 7.76 24.42 32.32
N LEU A 20 7.00 23.31 32.33
CA LEU A 20 5.64 23.24 31.82
C LEU A 20 4.65 24.09 32.62
N GLN A 21 4.81 24.16 33.94
CA GLN A 21 3.99 25.00 34.84
C GLN A 21 4.08 26.51 34.53
N ARG A 22 5.12 26.96 33.80
CA ARG A 22 5.22 28.36 33.33
C ARG A 22 4.28 28.66 32.16
N TYR A 23 3.64 27.64 31.61
CA TYR A 23 2.69 27.69 30.51
C TYR A 23 1.34 27.12 30.96
N ASP A 24 0.31 27.27 30.14
CA ASP A 24 -1.02 26.71 30.37
C ASP A 24 -1.07 25.19 30.05
N VAL A 25 -0.19 24.44 30.70
CA VAL A 25 -0.05 22.98 30.57
C VAL A 25 -0.30 22.32 31.91
N GLU A 26 -1.36 21.52 31.97
CA GLU A 26 -1.71 20.68 33.11
C GLU A 26 -0.91 19.38 33.03
N VAL A 27 -0.04 19.12 34.01
CA VAL A 27 0.70 17.86 34.09
C VAL A 27 -0.12 16.85 34.88
N LEU A 28 -0.62 15.83 34.20
CA LEU A 28 -1.48 14.78 34.76
C LEU A 28 -0.70 13.66 35.44
N GLY A 29 0.58 13.51 35.11
CA GLY A 29 1.46 12.51 35.69
C GLY A 29 2.92 12.74 35.33
N ALA A 30 3.81 12.42 36.26
CA ALA A 30 5.26 12.40 36.08
C ALA A 30 5.77 11.02 36.55
N PHE A 31 6.46 10.30 35.67
CA PHE A 31 6.79 8.90 35.88
C PHE A 31 8.30 8.66 35.74
N GLN A 32 8.91 8.04 36.75
CA GLN A 32 10.28 7.54 36.65
C GLN A 32 10.37 6.17 35.98
N ASP A 33 9.29 5.39 36.05
CA ASP A 33 9.20 4.08 35.40
C ASP A 33 8.32 4.17 34.15
N PRO A 34 8.86 3.90 32.94
CA PRO A 34 8.09 3.88 31.70
C PRO A 34 6.91 2.89 31.73
N ARG A 35 6.98 1.81 32.52
CA ARG A 35 5.88 0.84 32.65
C ARG A 35 4.70 1.40 33.42
N GLU A 36 4.95 2.26 34.40
CA GLU A 36 3.86 2.94 35.12
C GLU A 36 3.15 3.95 34.23
N ALA A 37 3.89 4.66 33.37
CA ALA A 37 3.30 5.51 32.34
C ALA A 37 2.37 4.69 31.41
N LEU A 38 2.82 3.53 30.93
CA LEU A 38 1.99 2.65 30.08
C LEU A 38 0.73 2.15 30.78
N LYS A 39 0.79 1.79 32.06
CA LYS A 39 -0.40 1.33 32.79
C LYS A 39 -1.45 2.43 32.95
N GLN A 40 -1.03 3.68 33.10
CA GLN A 40 -1.92 4.77 33.52
C GLN A 40 -2.33 5.71 32.37
N HIS A 41 -1.60 5.73 31.25
CA HIS A 41 -1.80 6.75 30.20
C HIS A 41 -3.22 6.81 29.63
N LEU A 42 -3.89 5.66 29.44
CA LEU A 42 -5.27 5.61 28.93
C LEU A 42 -6.26 6.27 29.89
N ALA A 43 -6.07 6.09 31.20
CA ALA A 43 -6.93 6.70 32.21
C ALA A 43 -6.70 8.21 32.33
N LEU A 44 -5.45 8.65 32.18
CA LEU A 44 -5.09 10.06 32.23
C LEU A 44 -5.57 10.82 30.97
N ASN A 45 -5.67 10.14 29.83
CA ASN A 45 -6.13 10.71 28.57
C ASN A 45 -5.34 12.00 28.23
N ALA A 46 -4.01 11.95 28.33
CA ALA A 46 -3.15 13.10 28.05
C ALA A 46 -3.16 13.49 26.56
N ASP A 47 -2.85 14.75 26.28
CA ASP A 47 -2.75 15.26 24.92
C ASP A 47 -1.33 15.11 24.36
N VAL A 48 -0.33 15.22 25.22
CA VAL A 48 1.10 15.11 24.87
C VAL A 48 1.88 14.35 25.95
N ALA A 49 2.87 13.56 25.55
CA ALA A 49 3.86 12.97 26.43
C ALA A 49 5.25 13.55 26.13
N PHE A 50 5.92 14.03 27.18
CA PHE A 50 7.34 14.38 27.13
C PHE A 50 8.13 13.19 27.65
N VAL A 51 8.95 12.59 26.79
CA VAL A 51 9.56 11.28 27.06
C VAL A 51 11.08 11.37 26.90
N ASP A 52 11.83 10.96 27.91
CA ASP A 52 13.28 10.75 27.77
C ASP A 52 13.57 9.53 26.90
N ILE A 53 14.65 9.57 26.12
CA ILE A 53 15.02 8.51 25.18
C ILE A 53 15.79 7.38 25.85
N GLU A 54 16.73 7.69 26.75
CA GLU A 54 17.59 6.72 27.40
C GLU A 54 17.08 6.46 28.81
N MET A 55 16.20 5.48 28.94
CA MET A 55 15.72 5.01 30.24
C MET A 55 16.06 3.53 30.41
N PRO A 56 16.41 3.08 31.63
CA PRO A 56 16.68 1.69 31.92
C PRO A 56 15.45 0.82 31.70
N GLU A 57 15.69 -0.46 31.35
CA GLU A 57 14.69 -1.50 31.08
C GLU A 57 13.77 -1.28 29.86
N MET A 58 13.34 -0.06 29.57
CA MET A 58 12.56 0.30 28.39
C MET A 58 12.93 1.71 27.94
N GLY A 59 13.53 1.83 26.76
CA GLY A 59 13.89 3.11 26.18
C GLY A 59 12.66 3.95 25.80
N GLY A 60 12.85 5.25 25.69
CA GLY A 60 11.80 6.21 25.33
C GLY A 60 11.16 5.96 23.97
N LEU A 61 11.96 5.49 23.01
CA LEU A 61 11.47 5.14 21.67
C LEU A 61 10.45 3.99 21.74
N ASP A 62 10.75 2.96 22.53
CA ASP A 62 9.85 1.83 22.74
C ASP A 62 8.61 2.22 23.54
N LEU A 63 8.77 3.08 24.54
CA LEU A 63 7.66 3.64 25.29
C LEU A 63 6.73 4.44 24.39
N ALA A 64 7.28 5.37 23.60
CA ALA A 64 6.52 6.21 22.67
C ALA A 64 5.74 5.37 21.65
N ALA A 65 6.39 4.35 21.08
CA ALA A 65 5.77 3.39 20.16
C ALA A 65 4.55 2.70 20.79
N ARG A 66 4.65 2.23 22.04
CA ARG A 66 3.56 1.57 22.76
C ARG A 66 2.44 2.55 23.13
N LEU A 67 2.80 3.72 23.68
CA LEU A 67 1.85 4.79 24.00
C LEU A 67 1.03 5.23 22.79
N GLN A 68 1.66 5.37 21.62
CA GLN A 68 0.98 5.72 20.37
C GLN A 68 0.20 4.55 19.75
N SER A 69 0.59 3.31 20.04
CA SER A 69 -0.19 2.13 19.67
C SER A 69 -1.54 2.13 20.38
N ASP A 70 -1.53 2.41 21.69
CA ASP A 70 -2.70 2.42 22.57
C ASP A 70 -3.53 3.70 22.42
N ASN A 71 -2.89 4.87 22.27
CA ASN A 71 -3.54 6.16 22.01
C ASN A 71 -2.89 6.89 20.80
N PRO A 72 -3.44 6.73 19.59
CA PRO A 72 -2.87 7.32 18.36
C PRO A 72 -2.88 8.85 18.31
N GLU A 73 -3.74 9.50 19.12
CA GLU A 73 -3.84 10.96 19.19
C GLU A 73 -2.84 11.57 20.18
N LEU A 74 -2.18 10.75 21.00
CA LEU A 74 -1.17 11.20 21.94
C LEU A 74 0.07 11.69 21.17
N GLN A 75 0.37 12.98 21.34
CA GLN A 75 1.56 13.58 20.75
C GLN A 75 2.80 13.22 21.57
N ILE A 76 3.89 12.86 20.92
CA ILE A 76 5.17 12.57 21.61
C ILE A 76 6.14 13.72 21.35
N VAL A 77 6.78 14.18 22.41
CA VAL A 77 7.95 15.06 22.36
C VAL A 77 9.09 14.37 23.09
N PHE A 78 10.18 14.09 22.40
CA PHE A 78 11.34 13.51 23.05
C PHE A 78 12.17 14.60 23.76
N VAL A 79 12.68 14.28 24.94
CA VAL A 79 13.48 15.18 25.77
C VAL A 79 14.72 14.44 26.23
N THR A 80 15.90 14.68 25.65
CA THR A 80 17.10 13.88 25.95
C THR A 80 18.37 14.73 26.04
N ALA A 81 19.44 14.21 26.64
CA ALA A 81 20.77 14.83 26.65
C ALA A 81 21.59 14.59 25.36
N TYR A 82 21.10 13.73 24.46
CA TYR A 82 21.92 13.11 23.42
C TYR A 82 21.50 13.49 22.00
N GLU A 83 22.26 14.38 21.35
CA GLU A 83 21.98 14.88 20.00
C GLU A 83 21.84 13.78 18.93
N GLN A 84 22.52 12.65 19.07
CA GLN A 84 22.53 11.59 18.06
C GLN A 84 21.14 10.99 17.77
N TYR A 85 20.22 11.04 18.74
CA TYR A 85 18.87 10.48 18.59
C TYR A 85 17.89 11.41 17.88
N ALA A 86 18.32 12.60 17.45
CA ALA A 86 17.44 13.52 16.74
C ALA A 86 16.85 12.87 15.46
N ILE A 87 17.66 12.10 14.74
CA ILE A 87 17.22 11.38 13.52
C ILE A 87 16.17 10.33 13.88
N ASP A 88 16.47 9.47 14.86
CA ASP A 88 15.53 8.44 15.35
C ASP A 88 14.22 9.09 15.82
N ALA A 89 14.29 10.10 16.68
CA ALA A 89 13.12 10.85 17.15
C ALA A 89 12.21 11.37 16.01
N PHE A 90 12.80 11.80 14.89
CA PHE A 90 12.04 12.18 13.69
C PHE A 90 11.40 10.98 12.99
N GLU A 91 12.07 9.83 12.92
CA GLU A 91 11.52 8.60 12.33
C GLU A 91 10.29 8.10 13.09
N PHE A 92 10.32 8.15 14.43
CA PHE A 92 9.19 7.88 15.34
C PHE A 92 8.08 8.91 15.27
N ALA A 93 8.26 9.93 14.42
CA ALA A 93 7.29 10.94 14.11
C ALA A 93 6.76 11.69 15.35
N ALA A 94 7.65 11.87 16.33
CA ALA A 94 7.49 12.85 17.40
C ALA A 94 7.14 14.21 16.81
N VAL A 95 6.33 14.97 17.54
CA VAL A 95 5.97 16.35 17.14
C VAL A 95 7.18 17.25 17.24
N ASP A 96 8.05 17.01 18.21
CA ASP A 96 9.30 17.74 18.36
C ASP A 96 10.31 16.95 19.19
N TYR A 97 11.53 17.49 19.25
CA TYR A 97 12.65 16.95 19.99
C TYR A 97 13.36 18.10 20.75
N LEU A 98 13.64 17.89 22.03
CA LEU A 98 14.22 18.86 22.95
C LEU A 98 15.51 18.32 23.57
N LEU A 99 16.57 19.12 23.56
CA LEU A 99 17.81 18.81 24.27
C LEU A 99 17.76 19.28 25.72
N LYS A 100 18.24 18.43 26.64
CA LYS A 100 18.53 18.78 28.03
C LYS A 100 19.84 19.60 28.08
N PRO A 101 19.91 20.69 28.89
CA PRO A 101 18.81 21.28 29.66
C PRO A 101 17.80 21.99 28.75
N VAL A 102 16.50 21.74 28.98
CA VAL A 102 15.42 22.26 28.14
C VAL A 102 15.34 23.78 28.22
N GLN A 103 15.64 24.45 27.10
CA GLN A 103 15.56 25.90 27.00
C GLN A 103 14.10 26.36 26.84
N LEU A 104 13.67 27.32 27.65
CA LEU A 104 12.29 27.84 27.63
C LEU A 104 11.86 28.35 26.24
N LYS A 105 12.75 29.01 25.51
CA LYS A 105 12.46 29.46 24.13
C LYS A 105 12.14 28.28 23.20
N ARG A 106 12.86 27.17 23.33
CA ARG A 106 12.64 25.98 22.49
C ARG A 106 11.35 25.27 22.89
N LEU A 107 11.08 25.16 24.19
CA LEU A 107 9.83 24.63 24.72
C LEU A 107 8.62 25.44 24.21
N ASP A 108 8.68 26.78 24.27
CA ASP A 108 7.62 27.66 23.75
C ASP A 108 7.29 27.36 22.27
N MET A 109 8.32 27.19 21.43
CA MET A 109 8.12 26.81 20.02
C MET A 109 7.44 25.44 19.88
N THR A 110 7.84 24.47 20.70
CA THR A 110 7.23 23.13 20.70
C THR A 110 5.77 23.18 21.12
N LEU A 111 5.42 23.92 22.19
CA LEU A 111 4.04 24.08 22.65
C LEU A 111 3.15 24.76 21.59
N LYS A 112 3.68 25.75 20.85
CA LYS A 112 2.99 26.37 19.71
C LYS A 112 2.72 25.40 18.56
N ARG A 113 3.65 24.48 18.27
CA ARG A 113 3.46 23.43 17.24
C ARG A 113 2.40 22.42 17.68
N LEU A 114 2.42 22.01 18.95
CA LEU A 114 1.44 21.09 19.53
C LEU A 114 0.01 21.68 19.42
N SER A 115 -0.16 22.96 19.75
CA SER A 115 -1.48 23.63 19.67
C SER A 115 -1.98 23.83 18.23
N ALA A 116 -1.10 24.19 17.29
CA ALA A 116 -1.48 24.36 15.87
C ALA A 116 -1.98 23.05 15.24
N THR A 117 -1.34 21.93 15.58
CA THR A 117 -1.76 20.60 15.10
C THR A 117 -3.19 20.29 15.55
N ARG A 118 -3.58 20.75 16.75
CA ARG A 118 -4.88 20.52 17.38
C ARG A 118 -6.04 21.34 16.81
N SER A 119 -5.75 22.46 16.13
CA SER A 119 -6.79 23.33 15.56
C SER A 119 -7.30 22.86 14.18
N ASN A 120 -6.49 22.11 13.44
CA ASN A 120 -6.88 21.52 12.13
C ASN A 120 -7.82 20.30 12.26
N HIS A 121 -8.25 19.98 13.47
CA HIS A 121 -8.93 18.74 13.82
C HIS A 121 -10.46 18.79 13.84
N ARG A 122 -11.07 19.95 13.57
CA ARG A 122 -12.53 20.16 13.69
C ARG A 122 -13.30 20.17 12.38
N GLU A 123 -12.65 19.94 11.24
CA GLU A 123 -13.32 19.85 9.93
C GLU A 123 -13.05 18.50 9.26
N ALA A 124 -13.43 17.40 9.93
CA ALA A 124 -13.69 16.15 9.23
C ALA A 124 -15.08 16.24 8.61
N GLY A 125 -15.18 16.97 7.48
CA GLY A 125 -16.36 16.93 6.61
C GLY A 125 -16.64 15.50 6.14
N GLU A 126 -17.92 15.21 5.88
CA GLU A 126 -18.44 13.91 5.42
C GLU A 126 -17.46 13.24 4.45
N ALA A 127 -16.79 12.18 4.92
CA ALA A 127 -15.77 11.53 4.16
C ALA A 127 -16.41 10.77 2.99
N SER A 128 -16.30 11.36 1.81
CA SER A 128 -16.58 10.76 0.51
C SER A 128 -15.80 9.46 0.37
N PHE A 129 -16.49 8.34 0.17
CA PHE A 129 -15.93 6.99 0.24
C PHE A 129 -14.73 6.82 -0.72
N ALA A 130 -13.67 6.20 -0.21
CA ALA A 130 -12.42 6.00 -0.92
C ALA A 130 -12.44 4.69 -1.73
N THR A 131 -12.06 4.75 -3.01
CA THR A 131 -11.62 3.57 -3.74
C THR A 131 -10.10 3.43 -3.57
N LEU A 132 -9.68 2.34 -2.95
CA LEU A 132 -8.29 1.91 -2.86
C LEU A 132 -7.89 1.27 -4.19
N CYS A 133 -6.99 1.92 -4.91
CA CYS A 133 -6.48 1.43 -6.18
C CYS A 133 -5.19 0.64 -5.97
N LEU A 134 -5.17 -0.60 -6.44
CA LEU A 134 -4.04 -1.53 -6.36
C LEU A 134 -3.67 -2.09 -7.73
N LEU A 135 -4.50 -1.93 -8.76
CA LEU A 135 -4.15 -2.31 -10.13
C LEU A 135 -3.25 -1.22 -10.74
N HIS A 136 -2.01 -1.59 -11.11
CA HIS A 136 -0.87 -0.77 -11.54
C HIS A 136 -0.03 -0.11 -10.42
N HIS A 137 -0.64 0.73 -9.58
CA HIS A 137 0.06 1.33 -8.43
C HIS A 137 -0.92 1.68 -7.29
N LEU A 138 -0.40 1.80 -6.08
CA LEU A 138 -1.18 2.25 -4.92
C LEU A 138 -1.58 3.72 -5.07
N SER A 139 -2.88 3.96 -5.21
CA SER A 139 -3.49 5.30 -5.14
C SER A 139 -4.86 5.22 -4.46
N ILE A 140 -5.43 6.39 -4.14
CA ILE A 140 -6.80 6.47 -3.62
C ILE A 140 -7.62 7.39 -4.49
N GLN A 141 -8.82 6.97 -4.87
CA GLN A 141 -9.80 7.83 -5.52
C GLN A 141 -10.89 8.24 -4.54
N ASP A 142 -11.34 9.49 -4.62
CA ASP A 142 -12.55 9.94 -3.92
C ASP A 142 -13.82 9.38 -4.58
N ALA A 143 -15.01 9.68 -4.03
CA ALA A 143 -16.26 9.18 -4.63
C ALA A 143 -16.58 9.79 -6.01
N HIS A 144 -15.85 10.81 -6.46
CA HIS A 144 -15.96 11.37 -7.80
C HIS A 144 -14.96 10.74 -8.79
N GLY A 145 -14.13 9.78 -8.32
CA GLY A 145 -13.12 9.12 -9.13
C GLY A 145 -11.85 9.93 -9.32
N VAL A 146 -11.67 11.04 -8.60
CA VAL A 146 -10.45 11.84 -8.68
C VAL A 146 -9.34 11.12 -7.92
N SER A 147 -8.28 10.76 -8.65
CA SER A 147 -7.11 10.12 -8.05
C SER A 147 -6.34 11.11 -7.19
N LYS A 148 -6.06 10.69 -5.96
CA LYS A 148 -5.25 11.39 -4.98
C LYS A 148 -4.01 10.55 -4.71
N GLU A 149 -2.86 11.09 -5.11
CA GLU A 149 -1.58 10.52 -4.70
C GLU A 149 -1.34 10.77 -3.22
N ILE A 150 -0.92 9.71 -2.54
CA ILE A 150 -0.55 9.78 -1.13
C ILE A 150 0.97 9.94 -1.06
N GLN A 151 1.40 11.02 -0.42
CA GLN A 151 2.81 11.23 -0.11
C GLN A 151 3.21 10.37 1.10
N TRP A 152 3.70 9.18 0.82
CA TRP A 152 4.19 8.24 1.83
C TRP A 152 5.54 8.72 2.37
N ARG A 153 5.68 8.74 3.70
CA ARG A 153 6.93 9.17 4.34
C ARG A 153 8.07 8.18 4.11
N THR A 154 7.76 6.89 4.06
CA THR A 154 8.72 5.81 3.84
C THR A 154 8.11 4.75 2.93
N ASN A 155 8.95 4.02 2.19
CA ASN A 155 8.47 2.91 1.37
C ASN A 155 7.87 1.78 2.23
N LYS A 156 8.38 1.57 3.45
CA LYS A 156 7.83 0.59 4.39
C LYS A 156 6.44 0.95 4.90
N ALA A 157 6.13 2.23 5.09
CA ALA A 157 4.76 2.66 5.40
C ALA A 157 3.81 2.35 4.24
N LYS A 158 4.22 2.63 3.00
CA LYS A 158 3.47 2.28 1.79
C LYS A 158 3.25 0.77 1.70
N GLU A 159 4.31 -0.02 1.91
CA GLU A 159 4.29 -1.48 1.83
C GLU A 159 3.39 -2.12 2.89
N LEU A 160 3.56 -1.75 4.16
CA LEU A 160 2.72 -2.26 5.26
C LEU A 160 1.25 -1.90 5.02
N PHE A 161 0.96 -0.67 4.58
CA PHE A 161 -0.42 -0.29 4.26
C PHE A 161 -0.99 -1.12 3.11
N SER A 162 -0.27 -1.26 2.00
CA SER A 162 -0.67 -2.13 0.88
C SER A 162 -0.89 -3.58 1.31
N TYR A 163 -0.02 -4.10 2.19
CA TYR A 163 -0.15 -5.45 2.72
C TYR A 163 -1.41 -5.61 3.58
N LEU A 164 -1.71 -4.64 4.44
CA LEU A 164 -2.95 -4.64 5.23
C LEU A 164 -4.20 -4.57 4.35
N ILE A 165 -4.16 -3.85 3.22
CA ILE A 165 -5.26 -3.90 2.24
C ILE A 165 -5.36 -5.30 1.64
N HIS A 166 -4.23 -5.86 1.19
CA HIS A 166 -4.14 -7.17 0.53
C HIS A 166 -4.78 -8.29 1.36
N ILE A 167 -4.40 -8.40 2.64
CA ILE A 167 -4.88 -9.46 3.53
C ILE A 167 -6.35 -9.29 3.97
N GLY A 168 -6.93 -8.11 3.75
CA GLY A 168 -8.36 -7.84 3.97
C GLY A 168 -8.79 -8.00 5.42
N GLU A 169 -9.78 -8.84 5.68
CA GLU A 169 -10.36 -9.03 7.01
C GLU A 169 -9.45 -9.81 7.98
N ARG A 170 -8.35 -10.40 7.49
CA ARG A 170 -7.39 -11.10 8.34
C ARG A 170 -6.73 -10.14 9.33
N THR A 171 -6.49 -10.64 10.55
CA THR A 171 -5.96 -9.89 11.67
C THR A 171 -4.56 -10.40 12.06
N PRO A 172 -3.50 -10.11 11.28
CA PRO A 172 -2.16 -10.59 11.59
C PRO A 172 -1.69 -10.09 12.95
N ASN A 173 -0.99 -10.95 13.68
CA ASN A 173 -0.27 -10.52 14.86
C ASN A 173 1.02 -9.79 14.47
N LYS A 174 1.74 -9.27 15.46
CA LYS A 174 3.01 -8.58 15.26
C LYS A 174 4.05 -9.44 14.55
N ASP A 175 4.27 -10.67 15.01
CA ASP A 175 5.32 -11.55 14.48
C ASP A 175 5.08 -11.89 12.99
N GLU A 176 3.82 -12.16 12.61
CA GLU A 176 3.41 -12.36 11.21
C GLU A 176 3.74 -11.15 10.32
N LEU A 177 3.58 -9.93 10.84
CA LEU A 177 3.93 -8.71 10.09
C LEU A 177 5.44 -8.52 10.00
N LEU A 178 6.18 -8.81 11.08
CA LEU A 178 7.63 -8.69 11.13
C LEU A 178 8.29 -9.66 10.16
N ASP A 179 7.94 -10.95 10.23
CA ASP A 179 8.48 -11.99 9.35
C ASP A 179 8.21 -11.67 7.88
N ARG A 180 7.05 -11.06 7.59
CA ARG A 180 6.65 -10.74 6.22
C ARG A 180 7.35 -9.52 5.64
N LEU A 181 7.49 -8.46 6.43
CA LEU A 181 7.91 -7.15 5.94
C LEU A 181 9.34 -6.79 6.32
N TRP A 182 9.91 -7.43 7.34
CA TRP A 182 11.27 -7.25 7.83
C TRP A 182 11.94 -8.60 8.14
N PRO A 183 12.04 -9.52 7.16
CA PRO A 183 12.57 -10.86 7.39
C PRO A 183 14.02 -10.88 7.90
N ASP A 184 14.82 -9.87 7.53
CA ASP A 184 16.25 -9.77 7.89
C ASP A 184 16.51 -8.78 9.05
N GLY A 185 15.45 -8.30 9.72
CA GLY A 185 15.55 -7.29 10.77
C GLY A 185 16.03 -7.85 12.12
N ASP A 186 16.77 -7.04 12.87
CA ASP A 186 17.02 -7.29 14.30
C ASP A 186 15.68 -7.31 15.06
N MET A 187 15.32 -8.44 15.67
CA MET A 187 14.00 -8.70 16.27
C MET A 187 13.60 -7.66 17.33
N ASP A 188 14.58 -7.17 18.11
CA ASP A 188 14.30 -6.18 19.16
C ASP A 188 13.97 -4.80 18.56
N LYS A 189 14.58 -4.44 17.42
CA LYS A 189 14.30 -3.18 16.70
C LYS A 189 13.10 -3.29 15.77
N ALA A 190 12.84 -4.48 15.21
CA ALA A 190 11.78 -4.73 14.24
C ALA A 190 10.39 -4.42 14.83
N ALA A 191 10.19 -4.80 16.09
CA ALA A 191 9.05 -4.43 16.90
C ALA A 191 8.75 -2.93 16.86
N THR A 192 9.78 -2.15 17.11
CA THR A 192 9.72 -0.72 17.25
C THR A 192 9.53 -0.06 15.88
N TYR A 193 10.15 -0.60 14.83
CA TYR A 193 9.90 -0.20 13.45
C TYR A 193 8.45 -0.42 13.01
N LEU A 194 7.82 -1.54 13.38
CA LEU A 194 6.41 -1.79 13.06
C LEU A 194 5.52 -0.70 13.67
N HIS A 195 5.66 -0.41 14.96
CA HIS A 195 4.85 0.62 15.63
C HIS A 195 5.03 2.00 14.99
N THR A 196 6.28 2.39 14.74
CA THR A 196 6.61 3.64 14.04
C THR A 196 6.00 3.69 12.64
N THR A 197 6.05 2.58 11.90
CA THR A 197 5.47 2.48 10.56
C THR A 197 3.95 2.62 10.60
N ILE A 198 3.26 1.95 11.54
CA ILE A 198 1.82 2.08 11.76
C ILE A 198 1.42 3.53 12.07
N TYR A 199 2.19 4.20 12.93
CA TYR A 199 1.95 5.61 13.23
C TYR A 199 2.12 6.50 11.99
N GLN A 200 3.19 6.30 11.22
CA GLN A 200 3.41 7.05 9.97
C GLN A 200 2.23 6.88 9.01
N ILE A 201 1.71 5.65 8.85
CA ILE A 201 0.51 5.39 8.04
C ILE A 201 -0.69 6.18 8.56
N ARG A 202 -1.00 6.07 9.86
CA ARG A 202 -2.14 6.78 10.48
C ARG A 202 -2.05 8.29 10.25
N ARG A 203 -0.87 8.88 10.42
CA ARG A 203 -0.63 10.32 10.20
C ARG A 203 -0.78 10.70 8.73
N THR A 204 -0.27 9.88 7.82
CA THR A 204 -0.42 10.10 6.37
C THR A 204 -1.89 10.07 5.95
N LEU A 205 -2.66 9.08 6.40
CA LEU A 205 -4.10 8.97 6.12
C LEU A 205 -4.87 10.19 6.67
N LYS A 206 -4.57 10.57 7.91
CA LYS A 206 -5.16 11.73 8.58
C LYS A 206 -4.89 13.05 7.86
N ASN A 207 -3.63 13.32 7.51
CA ASN A 207 -3.25 14.53 6.78
C ASN A 207 -3.89 14.61 5.39
N ALA A 208 -4.12 13.46 4.77
CA ALA A 208 -4.82 13.36 3.50
C ALA A 208 -6.35 13.32 3.65
N ASN A 209 -6.90 13.45 4.86
CA ASN A 209 -8.33 13.35 5.16
C ASN A 209 -8.97 12.06 4.62
N ILE A 210 -8.24 10.94 4.71
CA ILE A 210 -8.71 9.62 4.29
C ILE A 210 -9.31 8.91 5.50
N PRO A 211 -10.59 8.51 5.47
CA PRO A 211 -11.31 7.95 6.62
C PRO A 211 -10.98 6.47 6.89
N LEU A 212 -9.74 6.06 6.69
CA LEU A 212 -9.28 4.69 6.92
C LEU A 212 -8.59 4.61 8.28
N LYS A 213 -8.86 3.53 9.02
CA LYS A 213 -8.30 3.31 10.36
C LYS A 213 -7.58 1.99 10.42
N ILE A 214 -6.41 1.99 11.04
CA ILE A 214 -5.74 0.75 11.42
C ILE A 214 -6.06 0.49 12.89
N GLU A 215 -6.84 -0.55 13.12
CA GLU A 215 -7.20 -1.04 14.46
C GLU A 215 -6.10 -1.95 15.00
N TYR A 216 -5.89 -1.86 16.32
CA TYR A 216 -5.06 -2.77 17.07
C TYR A 216 -5.89 -3.32 18.24
N LYS A 217 -6.11 -4.63 18.27
CA LYS A 217 -6.88 -5.29 19.34
C LYS A 217 -6.24 -6.64 19.64
N GLU A 218 -6.01 -6.91 20.93
CA GLU A 218 -5.49 -8.20 21.41
C GLU A 218 -4.20 -8.65 20.69
N GLY A 219 -3.27 -7.72 20.44
CA GLY A 219 -2.00 -8.03 19.77
C GLY A 219 -2.07 -8.17 18.25
N ARG A 220 -3.22 -7.85 17.63
CA ARG A 220 -3.46 -8.03 16.19
C ARG A 220 -3.83 -6.71 15.52
N TYR A 221 -3.41 -6.58 14.27
CA TYR A 221 -3.67 -5.41 13.43
C TYR A 221 -4.72 -5.71 12.36
N ARG A 222 -5.53 -4.72 11.99
CA ARG A 222 -6.43 -4.79 10.84
C ARG A 222 -6.64 -3.42 10.25
N LEU A 223 -6.70 -3.32 8.92
CA LEU A 223 -7.22 -2.13 8.26
C LEU A 223 -8.74 -2.20 8.24
N ASP A 224 -9.39 -1.29 8.97
CA ASP A 224 -10.83 -1.12 8.94
C ASP A 224 -11.22 -0.34 7.67
N LEU A 225 -11.99 -0.99 6.81
CA LEU A 225 -12.54 -0.42 5.60
C LEU A 225 -13.98 0.02 5.91
N PRO A 226 -14.29 1.34 5.85
CA PRO A 226 -15.64 1.81 6.12
C PRO A 226 -16.63 1.21 5.12
N SER A 227 -17.90 1.13 5.53
CA SER A 227 -18.99 0.65 4.66
C SER A 227 -18.96 1.38 3.32
N GLY A 228 -18.91 0.67 2.20
CA GLY A 228 -18.84 1.26 0.86
C GLY A 228 -17.43 1.59 0.35
N ALA A 229 -16.37 1.39 1.14
CA ALA A 229 -15.01 1.43 0.63
C ALA A 229 -14.79 0.30 -0.40
N ILE A 230 -14.11 0.64 -1.49
CA ILE A 230 -13.89 -0.27 -2.61
C ILE A 230 -12.39 -0.54 -2.72
N VAL A 231 -12.02 -1.80 -2.94
CA VAL A 231 -10.69 -2.16 -3.44
C VAL A 231 -10.84 -2.51 -4.91
N ASP A 232 -10.17 -1.77 -5.80
CA ASP A 232 -10.40 -1.85 -7.25
C ASP A 232 -10.15 -3.27 -7.80
N ALA A 233 -9.10 -3.95 -7.37
CA ALA A 233 -8.78 -5.31 -7.77
C ALA A 233 -9.90 -6.30 -7.40
N ARG A 234 -10.42 -6.21 -6.17
CA ARG A 234 -11.53 -7.08 -5.69
C ARG A 234 -12.83 -6.78 -6.44
N LYS A 235 -13.12 -5.50 -6.68
CA LYS A 235 -14.30 -5.10 -7.45
C LYS A 235 -14.20 -5.58 -8.89
N TRP A 236 -13.05 -5.38 -9.53
CA TRP A 236 -12.80 -5.83 -10.89
C TRP A 236 -12.96 -7.34 -11.03
N GLU A 237 -12.32 -8.12 -10.16
CA GLU A 237 -12.41 -9.57 -10.18
C GLU A 237 -13.86 -10.05 -9.99
N LYS A 238 -14.57 -9.49 -9.01
CA LYS A 238 -15.98 -9.82 -8.77
C LYS A 238 -16.85 -9.50 -9.99
N SER A 239 -16.75 -8.29 -10.52
CA SER A 239 -17.53 -7.88 -11.69
C SER A 239 -17.19 -8.69 -12.94
N LEU A 240 -15.91 -9.04 -13.14
CA LEU A 240 -15.48 -9.86 -14.27
C LEU A 240 -16.08 -11.27 -14.18
N LYS A 241 -16.05 -11.87 -12.99
CA LYS A 241 -16.68 -13.17 -12.75
C LYS A 241 -18.19 -13.13 -12.98
N GLU A 242 -18.88 -12.13 -12.43
CA GLU A 242 -20.32 -11.97 -12.60
C GLU A 242 -20.71 -11.82 -14.08
N ALA A 243 -19.96 -11.02 -14.85
CA ALA A 243 -20.17 -10.85 -16.28
C ALA A 243 -19.90 -12.13 -17.06
N ALA A 244 -18.82 -12.86 -16.73
CA ALA A 244 -18.48 -14.13 -17.37
C ALA A 244 -19.53 -15.21 -17.08
N ASP A 245 -19.99 -15.33 -15.84
CA ASP A 245 -21.04 -16.28 -15.43
C ASP A 245 -22.39 -15.96 -16.10
N ALA A 246 -22.67 -14.67 -16.34
CA ALA A 246 -23.84 -14.21 -17.08
C ALA A 246 -23.69 -14.30 -18.61
N THR A 247 -22.53 -14.75 -19.12
CA THR A 247 -22.18 -14.74 -20.56
C THR A 247 -22.32 -13.36 -21.22
N ASP A 248 -22.11 -12.29 -20.46
CA ASP A 248 -22.14 -10.91 -20.94
C ASP A 248 -20.78 -10.54 -21.53
N HIS A 249 -20.56 -10.93 -22.79
CA HIS A 249 -19.29 -10.74 -23.48
C HIS A 249 -18.91 -9.27 -23.68
N GLU A 250 -19.89 -8.36 -23.79
CA GLU A 250 -19.64 -6.92 -23.93
C GLU A 250 -19.13 -6.33 -22.62
N GLU A 251 -19.75 -6.70 -21.50
CA GLU A 251 -19.32 -6.26 -20.17
C GLU A 251 -17.96 -6.83 -19.80
N VAL A 252 -17.70 -8.12 -20.09
CA VAL A 252 -16.37 -8.73 -19.95
C VAL A 252 -15.34 -7.91 -20.74
N HIS A 253 -15.62 -7.59 -22.01
CA HIS A 253 -14.70 -6.79 -22.81
C HIS A 253 -14.44 -5.42 -22.18
N ARG A 254 -15.49 -4.71 -21.73
CA ARG A 254 -15.35 -3.41 -21.06
C ARG A 254 -14.47 -3.50 -19.81
N LEU A 255 -14.64 -4.54 -19.00
CA LEU A 255 -13.87 -4.76 -17.77
C LEU A 255 -12.41 -5.14 -18.05
N LEU A 256 -12.13 -5.88 -19.11
CA LEU A 256 -10.76 -6.19 -19.55
C LEU A 256 -10.00 -4.92 -19.98
N LEU A 257 -10.67 -4.01 -20.69
CA LEU A 257 -10.07 -2.77 -21.19
C LEU A 257 -9.87 -1.71 -20.11
N LYS A 258 -10.89 -1.50 -19.27
CA LYS A 258 -10.94 -0.34 -18.33
C LYS A 258 -10.68 -0.72 -16.88
N GLY A 259 -10.96 -1.96 -16.51
CA GLY A 259 -10.82 -2.42 -15.13
C GLY A 259 -9.41 -2.84 -14.77
N TYR A 260 -8.67 -3.44 -15.70
CA TYR A 260 -7.30 -3.93 -15.49
C TYR A 260 -6.25 -2.98 -16.09
N ARG A 261 -5.88 -1.96 -15.31
CA ARG A 261 -4.98 -0.87 -15.77
C ARG A 261 -3.51 -1.29 -15.86
N GLY A 262 -3.10 -2.25 -15.06
CA GLY A 262 -1.74 -2.81 -14.99
C GLY A 262 -1.71 -3.91 -13.92
N ASP A 263 -0.55 -4.55 -13.76
CA ASP A 263 -0.42 -5.62 -12.77
C ASP A 263 -0.64 -5.08 -11.34
N TYR A 264 -1.08 -5.96 -10.44
CA TYR A 264 -1.34 -5.61 -9.05
C TYR A 264 -0.09 -5.07 -8.34
N LEU A 265 -0.08 -3.80 -7.95
CA LEU A 265 1.07 -3.11 -7.34
C LEU A 265 2.37 -3.24 -8.15
N GLU A 266 2.25 -3.21 -9.48
CA GLU A 266 3.35 -3.29 -10.45
C GLU A 266 4.46 -2.29 -10.16
N SER A 267 4.08 -1.04 -9.84
CA SER A 267 5.02 0.06 -9.64
C SER A 267 5.74 0.02 -8.29
N GLU A 268 5.31 -0.83 -7.36
CA GLU A 268 5.84 -0.91 -6.01
C GLU A 268 6.91 -1.97 -5.82
N GLY A 269 6.93 -3.02 -6.66
CA GLY A 269 7.91 -4.10 -6.59
C GLY A 269 7.86 -4.92 -5.30
N PHE A 270 6.70 -4.98 -4.61
CA PHE A 270 6.57 -5.72 -3.37
C PHE A 270 6.56 -7.24 -3.62
N LEU A 271 7.57 -7.94 -3.09
CA LEU A 271 7.76 -9.39 -3.32
C LEU A 271 6.56 -10.23 -2.87
N TRP A 272 5.93 -9.87 -1.75
CA TRP A 272 4.75 -10.60 -1.26
C TRP A 272 3.54 -10.50 -2.20
N ALA A 273 3.54 -9.54 -3.14
CA ALA A 273 2.47 -9.32 -4.10
C ALA A 273 2.64 -10.13 -5.40
N GLU A 274 3.78 -10.79 -5.63
CA GLU A 274 4.07 -11.51 -6.89
C GLU A 274 3.01 -12.58 -7.19
N ASN A 275 2.67 -13.43 -6.21
CA ASN A 275 1.66 -14.46 -6.39
C ASN A 275 0.27 -13.87 -6.76
N GLU A 276 -0.08 -12.71 -6.20
CA GLU A 276 -1.35 -12.06 -6.50
C GLU A 276 -1.33 -11.38 -7.87
N ARG A 277 -0.18 -10.83 -8.29
CA ARG A 277 0.05 -10.34 -9.64
C ARG A 277 -0.15 -11.45 -10.66
N GLU A 278 0.54 -12.57 -10.50
CA GLU A 278 0.42 -13.72 -11.38
C GLU A 278 -1.02 -14.24 -11.46
N ARG A 279 -1.70 -14.35 -10.32
CA ARG A 279 -3.09 -14.82 -10.24
C ARG A 279 -4.05 -13.92 -11.02
N LEU A 280 -4.00 -12.60 -10.78
CA LEU A 280 -4.89 -11.65 -11.45
C LEU A 280 -4.55 -11.51 -12.94
N ARG A 281 -3.26 -11.60 -13.30
CA ARG A 281 -2.80 -11.64 -14.69
C ARG A 281 -3.34 -12.87 -15.42
N ALA A 282 -3.23 -14.05 -14.81
CA ALA A 282 -3.77 -15.29 -15.38
C ALA A 282 -5.28 -15.21 -15.59
N LEU A 283 -6.01 -14.62 -14.63
CA LEU A 283 -7.45 -14.40 -14.77
C LEU A 283 -7.78 -13.45 -15.94
N TRP A 284 -7.06 -12.33 -16.06
CA TRP A 284 -7.23 -11.40 -17.18
C TRP A 284 -6.96 -12.08 -18.53
N LEU A 285 -5.85 -12.83 -18.63
CA LEU A 285 -5.44 -13.52 -19.85
C LEU A 285 -6.45 -14.57 -20.30
N ASP A 286 -6.93 -15.41 -19.39
CA ASP A 286 -7.95 -16.43 -19.68
C ASP A 286 -9.22 -15.78 -20.24
N GLN A 287 -9.72 -14.73 -19.58
CA GLN A 287 -10.93 -14.04 -20.02
C GLN A 287 -10.72 -13.27 -21.33
N ALA A 288 -9.57 -12.65 -21.54
CA ALA A 288 -9.25 -11.95 -22.78
C ALA A 288 -9.18 -12.91 -23.98
N ILE A 289 -8.56 -14.07 -23.82
CA ILE A 289 -8.50 -15.10 -24.87
C ILE A 289 -9.90 -15.62 -25.18
N ARG A 290 -10.69 -16.03 -24.17
CA ARG A 290 -12.07 -16.52 -24.38
C ARG A 290 -12.96 -15.48 -25.06
N ASN A 291 -12.84 -14.22 -24.66
CA ASN A 291 -13.62 -13.13 -25.23
C ASN A 291 -13.19 -12.86 -26.68
N ALA A 292 -11.89 -12.93 -27.00
CA ALA A 292 -11.40 -12.83 -28.38
C ALA A 292 -11.89 -14.00 -29.25
N GLU A 293 -11.82 -15.24 -28.76
CA GLU A 293 -12.33 -16.42 -29.47
C GLU A 293 -13.84 -16.33 -29.73
N TRP A 294 -14.61 -15.84 -28.75
CA TRP A 294 -16.03 -15.56 -28.96
C TRP A 294 -16.24 -14.52 -30.07
N MET A 295 -15.49 -13.41 -30.07
CA MET A 295 -15.55 -12.40 -31.14
C MET A 295 -15.21 -12.98 -32.52
N GLU A 296 -14.27 -13.93 -32.61
CA GLU A 296 -13.99 -14.64 -33.86
C GLU A 296 -15.22 -15.42 -34.35
N THR A 297 -15.87 -16.16 -33.46
CA THR A 297 -17.06 -16.96 -33.80
C THR A 297 -18.28 -16.11 -34.14
N SER A 298 -18.38 -14.91 -33.56
CA SER A 298 -19.43 -13.93 -33.85
C SER A 298 -19.08 -12.99 -35.01
N GLU A 299 -17.98 -13.26 -35.74
CA GLU A 299 -17.51 -12.48 -36.90
C GLU A 299 -17.18 -11.01 -36.59
N LEU A 300 -16.93 -10.68 -35.31
CA LEU A 300 -16.47 -9.36 -34.85
C LEU A 300 -14.94 -9.24 -34.97
N PHE A 301 -14.42 -9.45 -36.19
CA PHE A 301 -12.98 -9.61 -36.43
C PHE A 301 -12.16 -8.40 -35.98
N GLY A 302 -12.66 -7.17 -36.17
CA GLY A 302 -11.97 -5.95 -35.75
C GLY A 302 -11.74 -5.90 -34.23
N ASN A 303 -12.75 -6.29 -33.45
CA ASN A 303 -12.67 -6.34 -31.99
C ASN A 303 -11.72 -7.46 -31.53
N ALA A 304 -11.80 -8.64 -32.16
CA ALA A 304 -10.90 -9.76 -31.88
C ALA A 304 -9.42 -9.38 -32.14
N ILE A 305 -9.14 -8.77 -33.29
CA ILE A 305 -7.80 -8.26 -33.65
C ILE A 305 -7.32 -7.26 -32.59
N SER A 306 -8.16 -6.30 -32.22
CA SER A 306 -7.83 -5.28 -31.22
C SER A 306 -7.51 -5.89 -29.86
N LEU A 307 -8.26 -6.91 -29.44
CA LEU A 307 -8.04 -7.58 -28.16
C LEU A 307 -6.74 -8.42 -28.17
N TYR A 308 -6.47 -9.16 -29.24
CA TYR A 308 -5.19 -9.88 -29.36
C TYR A 308 -3.97 -8.95 -29.40
N GLN A 309 -4.06 -7.82 -30.10
CA GLN A 309 -3.00 -6.82 -30.11
C GLN A 309 -2.75 -6.22 -28.71
N GLN A 310 -3.80 -6.05 -27.91
CA GLN A 310 -3.65 -5.63 -26.52
C GLN A 310 -3.00 -6.70 -25.64
N ILE A 311 -3.31 -7.98 -25.86
CA ILE A 311 -2.60 -9.08 -25.20
C ILE A 311 -1.12 -9.02 -25.56
N GLN A 312 -0.75 -8.85 -26.84
CA GLN A 312 0.65 -8.73 -27.26
C GLN A 312 1.38 -7.52 -26.65
N LEU A 313 0.67 -6.39 -26.51
CA LEU A 313 1.25 -5.18 -25.93
C LEU A 313 1.55 -5.35 -24.45
N LYS A 314 0.68 -6.05 -23.72
CA LYS A 314 0.83 -6.28 -22.28
C LYS A 314 1.74 -7.47 -21.96
N PHE A 315 1.66 -8.53 -22.75
CA PHE A 315 2.31 -9.81 -22.54
C PHE A 315 2.87 -10.33 -23.88
N PRO A 316 4.03 -9.80 -24.33
CA PRO A 316 4.63 -10.11 -25.62
C PRO A 316 4.93 -11.60 -25.84
N GLU A 317 5.09 -12.36 -24.77
CA GLU A 317 5.40 -13.79 -24.74
C GLU A 317 4.20 -14.69 -25.00
N ILE A 318 2.97 -14.16 -24.98
CA ILE A 318 1.75 -14.96 -25.07
C ILE A 318 1.49 -15.37 -26.53
N GLU A 319 1.98 -16.55 -26.89
CA GLU A 319 1.83 -17.18 -28.22
C GLU A 319 0.40 -17.20 -28.78
N THR A 320 -0.60 -17.43 -27.92
CA THR A 320 -2.02 -17.52 -28.32
C THR A 320 -2.49 -16.26 -29.03
N SER A 321 -1.98 -15.08 -28.65
CA SER A 321 -2.35 -13.81 -29.27
C SER A 321 -1.87 -13.71 -30.72
N TYR A 322 -0.64 -14.11 -31.00
CA TYR A 322 -0.07 -14.17 -32.35
C TYR A 322 -0.78 -15.23 -33.19
N PHE A 323 -1.07 -16.40 -32.61
CA PHE A 323 -1.78 -17.46 -33.30
C PHE A 323 -3.21 -17.07 -33.66
N GLY A 324 -3.93 -16.39 -32.77
CA GLY A 324 -5.24 -15.81 -33.05
C GLY A 324 -5.18 -14.83 -34.23
N LEU A 325 -4.24 -13.88 -34.21
CA LEU A 325 -4.05 -12.92 -35.31
C LEU A 325 -3.67 -13.60 -36.63
N MET A 326 -2.77 -14.59 -36.62
CA MET A 326 -2.42 -15.34 -37.83
C MET A 326 -3.64 -16.02 -38.46
N ARG A 327 -4.47 -16.69 -37.65
CA ARG A 327 -5.71 -17.33 -38.15
C ARG A 327 -6.71 -16.30 -38.70
N LEU A 328 -6.83 -15.14 -38.05
CA LEU A 328 -7.72 -14.07 -38.49
C LEU A 328 -7.24 -13.42 -39.79
N PHE A 329 -5.95 -13.11 -39.91
CA PHE A 329 -5.40 -12.50 -41.12
C PHE A 329 -5.46 -13.45 -42.32
N ASP A 330 -5.23 -14.76 -42.10
CA ASP A 330 -5.45 -15.78 -43.12
C ASP A 330 -6.90 -15.79 -43.61
N LYS A 331 -7.86 -15.80 -42.67
CA LYS A 331 -9.30 -15.75 -42.98
C LYS A 331 -9.70 -14.48 -43.75
N LEU A 332 -9.02 -13.36 -43.52
CA LEU A 332 -9.24 -12.09 -44.22
C LEU A 332 -8.48 -11.96 -45.54
N GLY A 333 -7.65 -12.95 -45.91
CA GLY A 333 -6.83 -12.93 -47.13
C GLY A 333 -5.54 -12.10 -47.02
N ASN A 334 -5.17 -11.64 -45.82
CA ASN A 334 -4.01 -10.79 -45.58
C ASN A 334 -2.74 -11.63 -45.34
N SER A 335 -2.22 -12.27 -46.39
CA SER A 335 -1.06 -13.17 -46.26
C SER A 335 0.20 -12.49 -45.71
N SER A 336 0.42 -11.20 -46.03
CA SER A 336 1.54 -10.43 -45.49
C SER A 336 1.50 -10.31 -43.97
N ASP A 337 0.30 -10.12 -43.40
CA ASP A 337 0.14 -9.94 -41.95
C ASP A 337 0.33 -11.27 -41.21
N VAL A 338 -0.05 -12.41 -41.81
CA VAL A 338 0.24 -13.74 -41.26
C VAL A 338 1.75 -13.94 -41.10
N HIS A 339 2.52 -13.63 -42.15
CA HIS A 339 3.97 -13.73 -42.11
C HIS A 339 4.57 -12.81 -41.04
N HIS A 340 4.13 -11.56 -41.01
CA HIS A 340 4.59 -10.57 -40.03
C HIS A 340 4.37 -11.01 -38.59
N GLN A 341 3.20 -11.59 -38.27
CA GLN A 341 2.92 -12.08 -36.91
C GLN A 341 3.82 -13.26 -36.52
N TYR A 342 4.08 -14.20 -37.43
CA TYR A 342 4.98 -15.33 -37.14
C TYR A 342 6.43 -14.87 -36.91
N GLU A 343 6.94 -13.97 -37.74
CA GLU A 343 8.27 -13.38 -37.58
C GLU A 343 8.38 -12.61 -36.26
N LYS A 344 7.36 -11.78 -35.95
CA LYS A 344 7.31 -11.02 -34.70
C LYS A 344 7.35 -11.94 -33.48
N LEU A 345 6.55 -13.00 -33.46
CA LEU A 345 6.55 -13.99 -32.38
C LEU A 345 7.92 -14.67 -32.25
N THR A 346 8.47 -15.14 -33.37
CA THR A 346 9.75 -15.87 -33.39
C THR A 346 10.88 -14.99 -32.86
N ARG A 347 10.89 -13.70 -33.25
CA ARG A 347 11.87 -12.73 -32.78
C ARG A 347 11.78 -12.51 -31.27
N ILE A 348 10.57 -12.22 -30.75
CA ILE A 348 10.37 -11.94 -29.32
C ILE A 348 10.78 -13.15 -28.46
N LEU A 349 10.34 -14.35 -28.83
CA LEU A 349 10.68 -15.55 -28.07
C LEU A 349 12.18 -15.87 -28.10
N ALA A 350 12.85 -15.62 -29.23
CA ALA A 350 14.30 -15.84 -29.34
C ALA A 350 15.09 -14.78 -28.56
N GLU A 351 14.72 -13.50 -28.67
CA GLU A 351 15.46 -12.39 -28.05
C GLU A 351 15.28 -12.33 -26.53
N GLU A 352 14.07 -12.60 -26.02
CA GLU A 352 13.77 -12.43 -24.59
C GLU A 352 13.90 -13.74 -23.79
N PHE A 353 13.70 -14.90 -24.42
CA PHE A 353 13.60 -16.18 -23.72
C PHE A 353 14.51 -17.30 -24.26
N ASP A 354 15.22 -17.08 -25.38
CA ASP A 354 16.01 -18.11 -26.07
C ASP A 354 15.20 -19.38 -26.41
N ILE A 355 13.91 -19.20 -26.73
CA ILE A 355 13.01 -20.28 -27.14
C ILE A 355 12.40 -20.05 -28.51
N LYS A 356 11.80 -21.10 -29.08
CA LYS A 356 11.06 -21.07 -30.34
C LYS A 356 9.55 -21.13 -30.08
N PRO A 357 8.72 -20.69 -31.04
CA PRO A 357 7.27 -20.92 -30.97
C PRO A 357 6.96 -22.40 -30.77
N THR A 358 5.81 -22.70 -30.15
CA THR A 358 5.33 -24.06 -29.96
C THR A 358 5.22 -24.84 -31.28
N GLU A 359 5.41 -26.16 -31.21
CA GLU A 359 5.26 -27.08 -32.35
C GLU A 359 3.91 -26.92 -33.07
N LYS A 360 2.85 -26.61 -32.32
CA LYS A 360 1.52 -26.33 -32.88
C LYS A 360 1.56 -25.17 -33.87
N ILE A 361 2.16 -24.04 -33.48
CA ILE A 361 2.24 -22.83 -34.31
C ILE A 361 3.20 -23.06 -35.48
N MET A 362 4.38 -23.64 -35.22
CA MET A 362 5.36 -23.93 -36.28
C MET A 362 4.81 -24.89 -37.35
N LYS A 363 4.03 -25.91 -36.94
CA LYS A 363 3.38 -26.82 -37.88
C LYS A 363 2.28 -26.13 -38.68
N TRP A 364 1.46 -25.31 -38.03
CA TRP A 364 0.41 -24.54 -38.72
C TRP A 364 1.00 -23.61 -39.78
N PHE A 365 2.04 -22.84 -39.42
CA PHE A 365 2.66 -21.88 -40.33
C PHE A 365 3.31 -22.56 -41.55
N ARG A 366 4.03 -23.67 -41.36
CA ARG A 366 4.59 -24.46 -42.47
C ARG A 366 3.52 -24.97 -43.43
N ASN A 367 2.40 -25.46 -42.90
CA ASN A 367 1.29 -25.94 -43.72
C ASN A 367 0.63 -24.79 -44.50
N TRP A 368 0.43 -23.65 -43.84
CA TRP A 368 -0.12 -22.44 -44.46
C TRP A 368 0.75 -21.97 -45.63
N GLN A 369 2.07 -21.84 -45.43
CA GLN A 369 3.02 -21.46 -46.50
C GLN A 369 3.03 -22.46 -47.67
N GLY A 370 2.94 -23.76 -47.39
CA GLY A 370 2.91 -24.79 -48.43
C GLY A 370 1.61 -24.80 -49.25
N GLY A 371 0.50 -24.29 -48.68
CA GLY A 371 -0.80 -24.19 -49.34
C GLY A 371 -0.96 -22.94 -50.22
N SER A 372 -0.32 -21.81 -49.86
CA SER A 372 -0.39 -20.55 -50.61
C SER A 372 0.31 -20.56 -51.97
N HIS A 373 1.04 -21.63 -52.31
CA HIS A 373 1.73 -21.80 -53.60
C HIS A 373 0.91 -22.60 -54.65
N ILE A 374 -0.34 -22.96 -54.38
CA ILE A 374 -1.17 -23.81 -55.27
C ILE A 374 -2.38 -23.07 -55.89
N SER A 375 -2.62 -21.80 -55.57
CA SER A 375 -3.72 -21.00 -56.15
C SER A 375 -3.27 -20.07 -57.27
#